data_AF-A0A3C1DKS1-F1
#
_entry.id   AF-A0A3C1DKS1-F1
#
_cell.length_a   1.000
_cell.length_b   1.000
_cell.length_c   1.000
_cell.angle_alpha   90.00
_cell.angle_beta   90.00
_cell.angle_gamma   90.00
#
_symmetry.space_group_name_H-M   'P 1'
#
loop_
_entity.id
_entity.type
_entity.pdbx_description
1 polymer ?
#
loop_
_entity_poly.entity_id
_entity_poly.type
_entity_poly.pdbx_seq_one_letter_code
_entity_poly.pdbx_strand_id
1 'polypeptide(L)' 'VIFREPIIISNIPRLVPGWTKPIVIGRHAFGDQYRSTNFVVPGEGTLTMTFTPKDGSAPMEFDVFDFPG' A
#
# COMPACT_ATOMS: atom_id res chain seq x y z
N VAL A 1 5.23 -9.71 -6.99
CA VAL A 1 5.80 -8.72 -7.93
C VAL A 1 4.67 -7.84 -8.44
N ILE A 2 4.71 -6.53 -8.17
CA ILE A 2 3.65 -5.58 -8.59
C ILE A 2 3.76 -5.23 -10.08
N PHE A 3 4.97 -5.26 -10.62
CA PHE A 3 5.23 -5.03 -12.04
C PHE A 3 5.33 -6.35 -12.81
N ARG A 4 4.77 -6.36 -14.02
CA ARG A 4 4.87 -7.46 -14.98
C ARG A 4 5.44 -6.91 -16.28
N GLU A 5 6.00 -7.82 -17.08
CA GLU A 5 6.39 -7.49 -18.45
C GLU A 5 5.17 -6.96 -19.22
N PRO A 6 5.32 -5.88 -20.00
CA PRO A 6 4.22 -5.32 -20.78
C PRO A 6 3.70 -6.31 -21.81
N ILE A 7 2.37 -6.35 -21.97
CA ILE A 7 1.72 -7.07 -23.07
C ILE A 7 1.74 -6.16 -24.30
N ILE A 8 2.36 -6.61 -25.39
CA ILE A 8 2.41 -5.88 -26.66
C ILE A 8 1.22 -6.31 -27.52
N ILE A 9 0.37 -5.35 -27.89
CA ILE A 9 -0.84 -5.57 -28.68
C ILE A 9 -0.76 -4.73 -29.95
N SER A 10 -0.91 -5.36 -31.12
CA SER A 10 -0.72 -4.71 -32.43
C SER A 10 -1.87 -3.80 -32.86
N ASN A 11 -3.08 -4.01 -32.34
CA ASN A 11 -4.28 -3.27 -32.75
C ASN A 11 -4.69 -2.13 -31.80
N ILE A 12 -3.87 -1.79 -30.79
CA ILE A 12 -4.11 -0.63 -29.93
C ILE A 12 -3.23 0.55 -30.38
N PRO A 13 -3.82 1.69 -30.76
CA PRO A 13 -3.07 2.84 -31.23
C PRO A 13 -2.21 3.45 -30.12
N ARG A 14 -0.99 3.87 -30.48
CA ARG A 14 -0.08 4.58 -29.57
C ARG A 14 -0.58 6.01 -29.38
N LEU A 15 -1.07 6.31 -28.18
CA LEU A 15 -1.63 7.63 -27.85
C LEU A 15 -0.58 8.74 -27.73
N VAL A 16 0.70 8.41 -27.65
CA VAL A 16 1.80 9.37 -27.51
C VAL A 16 2.64 9.36 -28.80
N PRO A 17 2.53 10.39 -29.66
CA PRO A 17 3.32 10.49 -30.89
C PRO A 17 4.82 10.42 -30.62
N GLY A 18 5.56 9.66 -31.42
CA GLY A 18 7.02 9.50 -31.29
C GLY A 18 7.48 8.49 -30.22
N TRP A 19 6.59 7.95 -29.39
CA TRP A 19 6.96 6.98 -28.36
C TRP A 19 7.09 5.56 -28.92
N THR A 20 8.30 5.01 -28.90
CA THR A 20 8.61 3.68 -29.47
C THR A 20 8.82 2.57 -28.45
N LYS A 21 8.90 2.90 -27.16
CA LYS A 21 9.08 1.92 -26.08
C LYS A 21 7.72 1.41 -25.56
N PRO A 22 7.67 0.27 -24.82
CA PRO A 22 6.45 -0.17 -24.16
C PRO A 22 5.94 0.89 -23.15
N ILE A 23 4.62 0.98 -22.99
CA ILE A 23 3.99 1.82 -21.96
C ILE A 23 3.58 0.90 -20.81
N VAL A 24 4.17 1.10 -19.64
CA VAL A 24 3.82 0.36 -18.42
C VAL A 24 2.95 1.28 -17.55
N ILE A 25 1.69 0.89 -17.35
CA ILE A 25 0.76 1.65 -16.52
C ILE A 25 0.71 1.00 -15.14
N GLY A 26 1.37 1.62 -14.16
CA GLY A 26 1.19 1.28 -12.76
C GLY A 26 -0.14 1.85 -12.25
N ARG A 27 -1.09 0.99 -11.87
CA ARG A 27 -2.25 1.41 -11.08
C ARG A 27 -1.91 1.18 -9.62
N HIS A 28 -1.61 2.24 -8.88
CA HIS A 28 -1.44 2.15 -7.43
C HIS A 28 -2.81 2.32 -6.76
N ALA A 29 -3.11 1.50 -5.75
CA ALA A 29 -4.25 1.77 -4.88
C ALA A 29 -3.96 3.07 -4.12
N PHE A 30 -4.64 4.16 -4.51
CA PHE A 30 -4.61 5.38 -3.74
C PHE A 30 -5.64 5.24 -2.62
N GLY A 31 -5.21 5.19 -1.35
CA GLY A 31 -6.18 5.31 -0.25
C GLY A 31 -5.72 4.88 1.13
N ASP A 32 -4.83 3.90 1.23
CA ASP A 32 -4.56 3.17 2.47
C ASP A 32 -3.13 3.44 2.94
N GLN A 33 -2.15 3.20 2.08
CA GLN A 33 -0.74 3.45 2.40
C GLN A 33 -0.34 4.93 2.33
N TYR A 34 -1.01 5.75 1.53
CA TYR A 34 -0.68 7.18 1.46
C TYR A 34 -1.19 7.97 2.66
N ARG A 35 -2.26 7.48 3.32
CA ARG A 35 -2.83 8.09 4.51
C ARG A 35 -2.36 7.42 5.79
N SER A 36 -1.58 6.35 5.71
CA SER A 36 -1.03 5.69 6.89
C SER A 36 0.03 6.57 7.52
N THR A 37 -0.02 6.67 8.85
CA THR A 37 1.04 7.28 9.64
C THR A 37 2.14 6.25 9.85
N ASN A 38 3.37 6.59 9.47
CA ASN A 38 4.56 5.81 9.79
C ASN A 38 5.23 6.44 11.01
N PHE A 39 5.79 5.61 11.88
CA PHE A 39 6.62 6.07 12.99
C PHE A 39 7.73 5.06 13.26
N VAL A 40 8.79 5.50 13.93
CA VAL A 40 9.90 4.65 14.35
C VAL A 40 9.67 4.25 15.80
N VAL A 41 9.70 2.94 16.06
CA VAL A 41 9.67 2.41 17.43
C VAL A 41 11.03 2.68 18.08
N PRO A 42 11.08 3.35 19.25
CA PRO A 42 12.34 3.87 19.81
C PRO A 42 13.18 2.83 20.54
N GLY A 43 12.65 1.64 20.83
CA GLY A 43 13.34 0.60 21.60
C GLY A 43 12.47 -0.64 21.82
N GLU A 44 12.86 -1.49 22.75
CA GLU A 44 12.12 -2.70 23.14
C GLU A 44 10.72 -2.39 23.67
N GLY A 45 9.77 -3.30 23.42
CA GLY A 45 8.42 -3.21 23.95
C GLY A 45 7.34 -3.76 23.01
N THR A 46 6.12 -3.87 23.52
CA THR A 46 4.98 -4.41 22.78
C THR A 46 4.24 -3.31 22.03
N LEU A 47 4.04 -3.50 20.73
CA LEU A 47 3.16 -2.68 19.91
C LEU A 47 1.77 -3.32 19.86
N THR A 48 0.78 -2.59 20.35
CA THR A 48 -0.63 -2.92 20.21
C THR A 48 -1.32 -1.98 19.22
N MET A 49 -2.39 -2.47 18.58
CA MET A 49 -3.26 -1.69 17.73
C MET A 49 -4.68 -1.71 18.29
N THR A 50 -5.24 -0.53 18.55
CA THR A 50 -6.59 -0.38 19.07
C THR A 50 -7.51 0.20 18.01
N PHE A 51 -8.68 -0.40 17.82
CA PHE A 51 -9.77 0.16 17.04
C PHE A 51 -10.94 0.51 17.96
N THR A 52 -11.37 1.78 17.92
CA THR A 52 -12.51 2.27 18.72
C THR A 52 -13.72 2.48 17.79
N PRO A 53 -14.73 1.60 17.83
CA PRO A 53 -15.92 1.72 17.01
C PRO A 53 -16.73 2.97 17.37
N LYS A 54 -17.39 3.58 16.38
CA LYS A 54 -18.28 4.74 16.60
C LYS A 54 -19.68 4.37 17.05
N ASP A 55 -20.06 3.10 16.92
CA ASP A 55 -21.38 2.59 17.31
C ASP A 55 -21.51 2.36 18.83
N GLY A 56 -20.46 2.64 19.60
CA GLY A 56 -20.44 2.48 21.05
C GLY A 56 -20.12 1.06 21.53
N SER A 57 -19.82 0.14 20.62
CA SER A 57 -19.29 -1.17 20.99
C SER A 57 -17.88 -1.05 21.61
N ALA A 58 -17.47 -2.10 22.32
CA ALA A 58 -16.19 -2.10 23.03
C ALA A 58 -15.01 -1.95 22.05
N PRO A 59 -13.94 -1.20 22.41
CA PRO A 59 -12.73 -1.14 21.62
C PRO A 59 -12.13 -2.53 21.41
N MET A 60 -11.60 -2.76 20.20
CA MET A 60 -10.82 -3.94 19.89
C MET A 60 -9.35 -3.63 20.09
N GLU A 61 -8.59 -4.53 20.69
CA GLU A 61 -7.15 -4.42 20.84
C GLU A 61 -6.48 -5.67 20.27
N PHE A 62 -5.40 -5.46 19.52
CA PHE A 62 -4.63 -6.51 18.88
C PHE A 62 -3.16 -6.35 19.22
N ASP A 63 -2.53 -7.42 19.67
CA ASP A 63 -1.08 -7.51 19.74
C ASP A 63 -0.53 -7.56 18.31
N VAL A 64 0.23 -6.54 17.94
CA VAL A 64 0.81 -6.45 16.59
C VAL A 64 2.16 -7.11 16.56
N PHE A 65 3.03 -6.73 17.50
CA PHE A 65 4.40 -7.22 17.56
C PHE A 65 5.04 -6.94 18.91
N ASP A 66 5.94 -7.82 19.33
CA ASP A 66 6.80 -7.60 20.50
C ASP A 66 8.22 -7.31 20.03
N PHE A 67 8.70 -6.08 20.25
CA PHE A 67 10.01 -5.61 19.80
C PHE A 67 11.09 -6.03 20.81
N PRO A 68 12.06 -6.88 20.44
CA PRO A 68 13.05 -7.42 21.38
C PRO A 68 14.25 -6.50 21.64
N GLY A 69 14.34 -5.33 20.98
CA GLY A 69 15.48 -4.40 21.06
C GLY A 69 16.45 -4.50 19.89
#